data_AF-A0A2A4J114-F1
#
_entry.id   AF-A0A2A4J114-F1
#
_cell.length_a   1.000
_cell.length_b   1.000
_cell.length_c   1.000
_cell.angle_alpha   90.00
_cell.angle_beta   90.00
_cell.angle_gamma   90.00
#
_symmetry.space_group_name_H-M   'P 1'
#
loop_
_entity.id
_entity.type
_entity.pdbx_description
1 polymer ?
#
loop_
_entity_poly.entity_id
_entity_poly.type
_entity_poly.pdbx_seq_one_letter_code
_entity_poly.pdbx_strand_id
1 'polypeptide(L)'
;VPKEPFVWDKIEQFLSLLPDPYSSEDKQARFTNSFSSLTKLRIEYERLKSHLSQTKSPVVFAHNDLLLGNVIYNKDEGTISFIDYEYAAYCYQAFDIANHFNEFVGISLEDIDYDKYPCEEFQLEWIKVYLAIYLDIDHPSDPLIYKVYTEVQEMSLLSHFLWGIWSLVQYEHSDIDFDFGRYAEIRLNRYFELKDKIFKQLS
;
A
#
# COMPACT_ATOMS: atom_id res chain seq x y z
N VAL A 1 22.33 -5.29 6.74
CA VAL A 1 21.16 -5.21 5.83
C VAL A 1 21.16 -3.81 5.25
N PRO A 2 21.13 -3.63 3.91
CA PRO A 2 20.97 -2.32 3.29
C PRO A 2 19.71 -1.64 3.84
N LYS A 3 19.79 -0.35 4.17
CA LYS A 3 18.64 0.45 4.58
C LYS A 3 17.97 1.04 3.34
N GLU A 4 17.55 0.17 2.44
CA GLU A 4 16.86 0.53 1.22
C GLU A 4 15.38 0.15 1.32
N PRO A 5 14.47 0.91 0.68
CA PRO A 5 13.04 0.60 0.73
C PRO A 5 12.72 -0.71 0.00
N PHE A 6 12.27 -1.72 0.74
CA PHE A 6 11.98 -3.06 0.21
C PHE A 6 10.92 -3.06 -0.91
N VAL A 7 10.02 -2.08 -0.90
CA VAL A 7 8.81 -2.04 -1.73
C VAL A 7 9.13 -2.05 -3.22
N TRP A 8 10.22 -1.41 -3.65
CA TRP A 8 10.61 -1.38 -5.06
C TRP A 8 11.04 -2.76 -5.55
N ASP A 9 11.97 -3.40 -4.83
CA ASP A 9 12.44 -4.74 -5.15
C ASP A 9 11.30 -5.75 -5.09
N LYS A 10 10.37 -5.58 -4.13
CA LYS A 10 9.22 -6.47 -3.96
C LYS A 10 8.22 -6.35 -5.12
N ILE A 11 7.93 -5.14 -5.59
CA ILE A 11 7.08 -4.94 -6.77
C ILE A 11 7.76 -5.52 -8.01
N GLU A 12 9.07 -5.29 -8.20
CA GLU A 12 9.82 -5.89 -9.32
C GLU A 12 9.79 -7.41 -9.29
N GLN A 13 9.97 -8.01 -8.11
CA GLN A 13 9.84 -9.44 -7.90
C GLN A 13 8.46 -9.92 -8.34
N PHE A 14 7.38 -9.30 -7.86
CA PHE A 14 6.02 -9.72 -8.24
C PHE A 14 5.72 -9.49 -9.72
N LEU A 15 6.14 -8.37 -10.31
CA LEU A 15 6.00 -8.13 -11.75
C LEU A 15 6.74 -9.18 -12.59
N SER A 16 7.86 -9.72 -12.10
CA SER A 16 8.61 -10.79 -12.77
C SER A 16 7.93 -12.16 -12.67
N LEU A 17 7.07 -12.35 -11.67
CA LEU A 17 6.29 -13.57 -11.45
C LEU A 17 4.93 -13.54 -12.15
N LEU A 18 4.49 -12.39 -12.66
CA LEU A 18 3.23 -12.32 -13.40
C LEU A 18 3.30 -13.16 -14.67
N PRO A 19 2.29 -14.02 -14.93
CA PRO A 19 2.24 -14.81 -16.14
C PRO A 19 1.90 -13.93 -17.35
N ASP A 20 2.44 -14.30 -18.52
CA ASP A 20 2.13 -13.67 -19.81
C ASP A 20 2.21 -14.72 -20.93
N PRO A 21 1.09 -15.34 -21.35
CA PRO A 21 -0.28 -15.17 -20.81
C PRO A 21 -0.53 -15.95 -19.50
N TYR A 22 -1.64 -15.66 -18.83
CA TYR A 22 -2.20 -16.50 -17.74
C TYR A 22 -2.58 -17.89 -18.27
N SER A 23 -2.55 -18.91 -17.39
CA SER A 23 -2.76 -20.31 -17.80
C SER A 23 -4.16 -20.64 -18.29
N SER A 24 -5.17 -19.90 -17.82
CA SER A 24 -6.58 -20.08 -18.21
C SER A 24 -7.05 -18.92 -19.08
N GLU A 25 -7.85 -19.24 -20.10
CA GLU A 25 -8.48 -18.23 -20.98
C GLU A 25 -9.35 -17.24 -20.20
N ASP A 26 -10.08 -17.71 -19.17
CA ASP A 26 -10.91 -16.84 -18.33
C ASP A 26 -10.05 -15.88 -17.51
N LYS A 27 -8.95 -16.37 -16.92
CA LYS A 27 -7.99 -15.55 -16.18
C LYS A 27 -7.36 -14.50 -17.08
N GLN A 28 -6.92 -14.92 -18.26
CA GLN A 28 -6.31 -14.04 -19.26
C GLN A 28 -7.30 -12.97 -19.73
N ALA A 29 -8.54 -13.34 -20.03
CA ALA A 29 -9.57 -12.42 -20.48
C ALA A 29 -9.89 -11.36 -19.40
N ARG A 30 -10.03 -11.78 -18.14
CA ARG A 30 -10.24 -10.87 -17.00
C ARG A 30 -9.07 -9.89 -16.86
N PHE A 31 -7.83 -10.40 -16.87
CA PHE A 31 -6.63 -9.56 -16.78
C PHE A 31 -6.57 -8.53 -17.91
N THR A 32 -6.76 -8.95 -19.17
CA THR A 32 -6.72 -8.05 -20.33
C THR A 32 -7.84 -7.00 -20.27
N ASN A 33 -9.05 -7.38 -19.87
CA ASN A 33 -10.17 -6.44 -19.75
C ASN A 33 -9.93 -5.38 -18.66
N SER A 34 -9.37 -5.77 -17.52
CA SER A 34 -9.17 -4.86 -16.39
C SER A 34 -7.89 -4.02 -16.52
N PHE A 35 -6.80 -4.60 -17.02
CA PHE A 35 -5.46 -3.97 -16.97
C PHE A 35 -4.77 -3.84 -18.32
N SER A 36 -5.39 -4.30 -19.41
CA SER A 36 -4.86 -4.29 -20.78
C SER A 36 -3.67 -5.23 -21.00
N SER A 37 -2.51 -4.98 -20.40
CA SER A 37 -1.29 -5.79 -20.62
C SER A 37 -0.27 -5.66 -19.49
N LEU A 38 0.62 -6.65 -19.36
CA LEU A 38 1.75 -6.60 -18.44
C LEU A 38 2.67 -5.40 -18.73
N THR A 39 2.86 -5.07 -20.01
CA THR A 39 3.62 -3.88 -20.43
C THR A 39 3.06 -2.59 -19.85
N LYS A 40 1.73 -2.44 -19.82
CA LYS A 40 1.10 -1.25 -19.21
C LYS A 40 1.41 -1.16 -17.72
N LEU A 41 1.30 -2.27 -16.98
CA LEU A 41 1.64 -2.31 -15.56
C LEU A 41 3.11 -1.98 -15.31
N ARG A 42 4.04 -2.48 -16.14
CA ARG A 42 5.46 -2.13 -16.05
C ARG A 42 5.72 -0.64 -16.29
N ILE A 43 5.04 -0.03 -17.26
CA ILE A 43 5.13 1.42 -17.50
C ILE A 43 4.64 2.22 -16.28
N GLU A 44 3.53 1.79 -15.67
CA GLU A 44 3.00 2.44 -14.47
C GLU A 44 3.95 2.28 -13.26
N TYR A 45 4.59 1.13 -13.12
CA TYR A 45 5.62 0.92 -12.10
C TYR A 45 6.80 1.87 -12.28
N GLU A 46 7.37 1.98 -13.48
CA GLU A 46 8.47 2.89 -13.75
C GLU A 46 8.07 4.35 -13.50
N ARG A 47 6.82 4.72 -13.81
CA ARG A 47 6.28 6.04 -13.49
C ARG A 47 6.22 6.27 -11.98
N LEU A 48 5.66 5.33 -11.21
CA LEU A 48 5.62 5.39 -9.75
C LEU A 48 7.03 5.53 -9.16
N LYS A 49 7.96 4.66 -9.58
CA LYS A 49 9.34 4.66 -9.11
C LYS A 49 10.02 6.00 -9.41
N SER A 50 9.85 6.54 -10.61
CA SER A 50 10.44 7.82 -11.01
C SER A 50 9.95 9.00 -10.15
N HIS A 51 8.66 9.05 -9.81
CA HIS A 51 8.09 10.14 -9.00
C HIS A 51 8.39 9.97 -7.51
N LEU A 52 8.18 8.76 -6.97
CA LEU A 52 8.16 8.55 -5.53
C LEU A 52 9.53 8.16 -4.95
N SER A 53 10.49 7.69 -5.76
CA SER A 53 11.86 7.45 -5.27
C SER A 53 12.56 8.73 -4.82
N GLN A 54 12.07 9.89 -5.25
CA GLN A 54 12.57 11.22 -4.88
C GLN A 54 12.00 11.72 -3.54
N THR A 55 11.07 10.97 -2.95
CA THR A 55 10.49 11.30 -1.64
C THR A 55 11.58 11.45 -0.57
N LYS A 56 11.31 12.30 0.41
CA LYS A 56 12.19 12.52 1.58
C LYS A 56 11.69 11.78 2.82
N SER A 57 10.78 10.82 2.65
CA SER A 57 10.30 10.00 3.74
C SER A 57 11.44 9.16 4.31
N PRO A 58 11.64 9.14 5.63
CA PRO A 58 12.74 8.38 6.23
C PRO A 58 12.54 6.88 6.02
N VAL A 59 13.65 6.16 5.85
CA VAL A 59 13.65 4.70 5.79
C VAL A 59 13.77 4.12 7.19
N VAL A 60 12.77 3.36 7.61
CA VAL A 60 12.63 2.78 8.96
C VAL A 60 12.37 1.28 8.86
N PHE A 61 12.53 0.54 9.96
CA PHE A 61 12.02 -0.83 10.01
C PHE A 61 10.51 -0.77 10.11
N ALA A 62 9.84 -1.26 9.08
CA ALA A 62 8.40 -1.21 8.89
C ALA A 62 7.81 -2.62 8.88
N HIS A 63 6.55 -2.74 9.25
CA HIS A 63 5.81 -4.00 9.17
C HIS A 63 5.42 -4.32 7.73
N ASN A 64 5.08 -3.29 6.96
CA ASN A 64 4.69 -3.29 5.54
C ASN A 64 3.37 -3.98 5.20
N ASP A 65 2.79 -4.71 6.15
CA ASP A 65 1.48 -5.38 6.01
C ASP A 65 0.56 -5.16 7.23
N LEU A 66 0.37 -3.90 7.64
CA LEU A 66 -0.50 -3.53 8.79
C LEU A 66 -2.00 -3.53 8.43
N LEU A 67 -2.49 -4.64 7.91
CA LEU A 67 -3.92 -4.91 7.81
C LEU A 67 -4.56 -5.05 9.20
N LEU A 68 -5.88 -4.77 9.29
CA LEU A 68 -6.57 -4.70 10.58
C LEU A 68 -6.50 -6.02 11.37
N GLY A 69 -6.45 -7.16 10.67
CA GLY A 69 -6.27 -8.48 11.28
C GLY A 69 -4.92 -8.69 11.99
N ASN A 70 -3.89 -7.91 11.65
CA ASN A 70 -2.55 -7.99 12.22
C ASN A 70 -2.37 -7.08 13.45
N VAL A 71 -3.43 -6.34 13.85
CA VAL A 71 -3.44 -5.46 15.02
C VAL A 71 -4.29 -6.11 16.12
N ILE A 72 -3.62 -6.70 17.12
CA ILE A 72 -4.27 -7.45 18.18
C ILE A 72 -4.45 -6.57 19.41
N TYR A 73 -5.70 -6.32 19.77
CA TYR A 73 -6.06 -5.65 21.01
C TYR A 73 -6.28 -6.67 22.14
N ASN A 74 -5.40 -6.67 23.13
CA ASN A 74 -5.59 -7.39 24.38
C ASN A 74 -6.44 -6.54 25.33
N LYS A 75 -7.72 -6.89 25.44
CA LYS A 75 -8.68 -6.14 26.28
C LYS A 75 -8.36 -6.21 27.77
N ASP A 76 -7.81 -7.32 28.25
CA ASP A 76 -7.56 -7.53 29.68
C ASP A 76 -6.37 -6.69 30.17
N GLU A 77 -5.37 -6.49 29.31
CA GLU A 77 -4.19 -5.68 29.59
C GLU A 77 -4.29 -4.24 29.06
N GLY A 78 -5.25 -3.98 28.17
CA GLY A 78 -5.37 -2.70 27.46
C GLY A 78 -4.21 -2.44 26.49
N THR A 79 -3.55 -3.49 25.99
CA THR A 79 -2.35 -3.40 25.14
C THR A 79 -2.68 -3.72 23.68
N ILE A 80 -1.88 -3.15 22.77
CA ILE A 80 -1.92 -3.46 21.34
C ILE A 80 -0.62 -4.18 20.98
N SER A 81 -0.73 -5.27 20.22
CA SER A 81 0.41 -6.01 19.67
C SER A 81 0.23 -6.18 18.17
N PHE A 82 1.33 -6.14 17.43
CA PHE A 82 1.34 -6.48 16.01
C PHE A 82 1.84 -7.91 15.82
N ILE A 83 1.29 -8.61 14.82
CA ILE A 83 1.65 -9.98 14.46
C ILE A 83 1.86 -10.09 12.95
N ASP A 84 2.43 -11.22 12.51
CA ASP A 84 2.63 -11.54 11.09
C ASP A 84 3.61 -10.63 10.34
N TYR A 85 4.88 -10.69 10.75
CA TYR A 85 5.97 -9.89 10.22
C TYR A 85 6.58 -10.47 8.92
N GLU A 86 5.82 -11.22 8.10
CA GLU A 86 6.34 -11.85 6.87
C GLU A 86 6.93 -10.81 5.89
N TYR A 87 6.31 -9.64 5.79
CA TYR A 87 6.74 -8.54 4.93
C TYR A 87 7.62 -7.51 5.66
N ALA A 88 7.98 -7.74 6.91
CA ALA A 88 8.70 -6.76 7.72
C ALA A 88 10.13 -6.54 7.21
N ALA A 89 10.43 -5.31 6.85
CA ALA A 89 11.69 -4.91 6.22
C ALA A 89 11.89 -3.40 6.35
N TYR A 90 13.07 -2.92 5.95
CA TYR A 90 13.28 -1.48 5.82
C TYR A 90 12.40 -0.91 4.70
N CYS A 91 11.60 0.10 5.00
CA CYS A 91 10.73 0.78 4.04
C CYS A 91 10.59 2.26 4.38
N TYR A 92 9.96 3.04 3.50
CA TYR A 92 9.55 4.39 3.81
C TYR A 92 8.56 4.38 4.98
N GLN A 93 8.78 5.24 5.96
CA GLN A 93 7.85 5.45 7.07
C GLN A 93 6.44 5.75 6.59
N ALA A 94 6.30 6.64 5.61
CA ALA A 94 5.00 7.00 5.05
C ALA A 94 4.31 5.82 4.34
N PHE A 95 5.05 4.82 3.85
CA PHE A 95 4.46 3.63 3.23
C PHE A 95 3.71 2.77 4.23
N ASP A 96 4.30 2.50 5.40
CA ASP A 96 3.66 1.66 6.41
C ASP A 96 2.36 2.30 6.95
N ILE A 97 2.39 3.63 7.11
CA ILE A 97 1.23 4.44 7.51
C ILE A 97 0.16 4.44 6.41
N ALA A 98 0.55 4.73 5.16
CA ALA A 98 -0.38 4.75 4.04
C ALA A 98 -1.00 3.38 3.77
N ASN A 99 -0.22 2.32 3.93
CA ASN A 99 -0.72 0.96 3.85
C ASN A 99 -1.79 0.73 4.91
N HIS A 100 -1.50 1.03 6.17
CA HIS A 100 -2.48 0.87 7.26
C HIS A 100 -3.79 1.62 6.99
N PHE A 101 -3.73 2.87 6.50
CA PHE A 101 -4.94 3.63 6.15
C PHE A 101 -5.72 3.03 4.97
N ASN A 102 -5.03 2.46 3.98
CA ASN A 102 -5.68 1.78 2.86
C ASN A 102 -6.49 0.55 3.33
N GLU A 103 -6.15 -0.06 4.47
CA GLU A 103 -6.85 -1.23 5.03
C GLU A 103 -8.10 -0.86 5.85
N PHE A 104 -8.40 0.44 6.04
CA PHE A 104 -9.60 0.88 6.78
C PHE A 104 -10.89 0.64 6.00
N VAL A 105 -10.77 0.44 4.67
CA VAL A 105 -11.93 0.35 3.78
C VAL A 105 -12.70 -0.95 3.95
N GLY A 106 -12.09 -2.02 4.45
CA GLY A 106 -12.76 -3.31 4.63
C GLY A 106 -11.78 -4.43 4.96
N ILE A 107 -12.29 -5.53 5.49
CA ILE A 107 -11.51 -6.73 5.84
C ILE A 107 -11.77 -7.87 4.82
N SER A 108 -12.89 -7.82 4.09
CA SER A 108 -13.26 -8.79 3.06
C SER A 108 -13.55 -8.09 1.73
N LEU A 109 -13.75 -8.85 0.65
CA LEU A 109 -14.03 -8.25 -0.67
C LEU A 109 -15.44 -7.66 -0.75
N GLU A 110 -16.34 -8.14 0.09
CA GLU A 110 -17.75 -7.78 0.12
C GLU A 110 -18.03 -6.52 0.97
N ASP A 111 -17.14 -6.17 1.90
CA ASP A 111 -17.32 -5.09 2.86
C ASP A 111 -16.49 -3.82 2.56
N ILE A 112 -15.80 -3.81 1.41
CA ILE A 112 -14.99 -2.68 0.95
C ILE A 112 -15.88 -1.46 0.72
N ASP A 113 -15.56 -0.43 1.50
CA ASP A 113 -16.25 0.85 1.56
C ASP A 113 -15.21 1.96 1.68
N TYR A 114 -15.00 2.68 0.57
CA TYR A 114 -14.04 3.79 0.52
C TYR A 114 -14.47 5.01 1.33
N ASP A 115 -15.72 5.09 1.79
CA ASP A 115 -16.15 6.15 2.72
C ASP A 115 -15.57 5.95 4.13
N LYS A 116 -15.04 4.76 4.44
CA LYS A 116 -14.30 4.46 5.68
C LYS A 116 -12.82 4.85 5.61
N TYR A 117 -12.29 5.17 4.42
CA TYR A 117 -10.92 5.67 4.32
C TYR A 117 -10.78 6.94 5.17
N PRO A 118 -9.75 7.04 6.03
CA PRO A 118 -9.68 8.13 7.01
C PRO A 118 -9.64 9.50 6.32
N CYS A 119 -10.49 10.42 6.77
CA CYS A 119 -10.50 11.78 6.27
C CYS A 119 -9.21 12.54 6.65
N GLU A 120 -8.96 13.68 6.01
CA GLU A 120 -7.76 14.49 6.24
C GLU A 120 -7.58 14.83 7.73
N GLU A 121 -8.64 15.21 8.42
CA GLU A 121 -8.60 15.57 9.83
C GLU A 121 -8.13 14.39 10.70
N PHE A 122 -8.63 13.18 10.42
CA PHE A 122 -8.20 11.98 11.14
C PHE A 122 -6.72 11.67 10.86
N GLN A 123 -6.31 11.72 9.59
CA GLN A 123 -4.94 11.40 9.21
C GLN A 123 -3.94 12.38 9.83
N LEU A 124 -4.25 13.68 9.85
CA LEU A 124 -3.38 14.70 10.45
C LEU A 124 -3.22 14.49 11.97
N GLU A 125 -4.31 14.22 12.70
CA GLU A 125 -4.23 13.94 14.14
C GLU A 125 -3.50 12.61 14.42
N TRP A 126 -3.72 11.58 13.60
CA TRP A 126 -2.99 10.31 13.72
C TRP A 126 -1.48 10.51 13.51
N ILE A 127 -1.10 11.22 12.45
CA ILE A 127 0.30 11.52 12.11
C ILE A 127 0.96 12.35 13.21
N LYS A 128 0.24 13.31 13.78
CA LYS A 128 0.72 14.13 14.91
C LYS A 128 1.04 13.27 16.13
N VAL A 129 0.15 12.35 16.52
CA VAL A 129 0.41 11.43 17.64
C VAL A 129 1.58 10.51 17.32
N TYR A 130 1.62 9.95 16.12
CA TYR A 130 2.72 9.11 15.66
C TYR A 130 4.07 9.84 15.73
N LEU A 131 4.16 11.06 15.19
CA LEU A 131 5.39 11.86 15.18
C LEU A 131 5.85 12.27 16.58
N ALA A 132 4.91 12.61 17.46
CA ALA A 132 5.22 12.95 18.85
C ALA A 132 5.94 11.79 19.56
N ILE A 133 5.42 10.57 19.39
CA ILE A 133 6.00 9.35 19.97
C ILE A 133 7.30 8.97 19.26
N TYR A 134 7.30 8.96 17.93
CA TYR A 134 8.43 8.49 17.12
C TYR A 134 9.68 9.38 17.27
N LEU A 135 9.49 10.69 17.37
CA LEU A 135 10.57 11.67 17.51
C LEU A 135 10.87 12.04 18.97
N ASP A 136 10.08 11.54 19.93
CA ASP A 136 10.15 11.92 21.34
C ASP A 136 10.02 13.45 21.54
N ILE A 137 8.99 14.04 20.94
CA ILE A 137 8.67 15.47 21.03
C ILE A 137 7.21 15.68 21.44
N ASP A 138 6.95 16.70 22.25
CA ASP A 138 5.59 16.96 22.77
C ASP A 138 4.64 17.49 21.67
N HIS A 139 5.14 18.40 20.83
CA HIS A 139 4.34 19.08 19.79
C HIS A 139 5.08 19.13 18.45
N PRO A 140 4.87 18.14 17.56
CA PRO A 140 5.31 18.22 16.18
C PRO A 140 4.73 19.47 15.51
N SER A 141 5.53 20.15 14.68
CA SER A 141 5.07 21.37 14.00
C SER A 141 4.13 21.03 12.84
N ASP A 142 3.14 21.89 12.58
CA ASP A 142 2.22 21.72 11.45
C ASP A 142 2.94 21.49 10.11
N PRO A 143 4.02 22.22 9.77
CA PRO A 143 4.76 21.95 8.53
C PRO A 143 5.33 20.52 8.45
N LEU A 144 5.75 19.95 9.57
CA LEU A 144 6.24 18.57 9.62
C LEU A 144 5.08 17.57 9.47
N ILE A 145 3.96 17.80 10.14
CA ILE A 145 2.75 16.97 10.05
C ILE A 145 2.25 16.96 8.60
N TYR A 146 2.08 18.13 7.99
CA TYR A 146 1.64 18.25 6.59
C TYR A 146 2.64 17.65 5.60
N LYS A 147 3.96 17.72 5.87
CA LYS A 147 4.97 17.03 5.05
C LYS A 147 4.71 15.53 5.05
N VAL A 148 4.54 14.91 6.22
CA VAL A 148 4.30 13.46 6.32
C VAL A 148 2.95 13.09 5.75
N TYR A 149 1.92 13.91 5.92
CA TYR A 149 0.61 13.71 5.30
C TYR A 149 0.71 13.62 3.76
N THR A 150 1.45 14.54 3.13
CA THR A 150 1.67 14.51 1.68
C THR A 150 2.41 13.23 1.26
N GLU A 151 3.47 12.86 1.98
CA GLU A 151 4.20 11.59 1.74
C GLU A 151 3.29 10.36 1.90
N VAL A 152 2.35 10.38 2.85
CA VAL A 152 1.36 9.31 3.03
C VAL A 152 0.39 9.24 1.86
N GLN A 153 -0.08 10.38 1.34
CA GLN A 153 -0.95 10.38 0.15
C GLN A 153 -0.24 9.79 -1.07
N GLU A 154 1.03 10.15 -1.27
CA GLU A 154 1.89 9.58 -2.32
C GLU A 154 2.04 8.07 -2.17
N MET A 155 2.36 7.60 -0.96
CA MET A 155 2.61 6.19 -0.69
C MET A 155 1.35 5.33 -0.70
N SER A 156 0.16 5.92 -0.56
CA SER A 156 -1.12 5.20 -0.74
C SER A 156 -1.22 4.61 -2.15
N LEU A 157 -0.76 5.35 -3.19
CA LEU A 157 -0.68 4.82 -4.56
C LEU A 157 0.25 3.61 -4.64
N LEU A 158 1.41 3.69 -3.98
CA LEU A 158 2.41 2.63 -4.00
C LEU A 158 1.89 1.36 -3.29
N SER A 159 1.17 1.53 -2.18
CA SER A 159 0.49 0.43 -1.48
C SER A 159 -0.59 -0.21 -2.35
N HIS A 160 -1.46 0.57 -2.99
CA HIS A 160 -2.45 0.04 -3.94
C HIS A 160 -1.78 -0.74 -5.08
N PHE A 161 -0.69 -0.21 -5.62
CA PHE A 161 0.05 -0.87 -6.69
C PHE A 161 0.69 -2.19 -6.23
N LEU A 162 1.44 -2.18 -5.11
CA LEU A 162 2.11 -3.37 -4.56
C LEU A 162 1.12 -4.52 -4.36
N TRP A 163 0.05 -4.28 -3.61
CA TRP A 163 -0.92 -5.32 -3.27
C TRP A 163 -1.78 -5.74 -4.45
N GLY A 164 -2.01 -4.83 -5.41
CA GLY A 164 -2.62 -5.17 -6.69
C GLY A 164 -1.77 -6.14 -7.50
N ILE A 165 -0.47 -5.88 -7.65
CA ILE A 165 0.46 -6.78 -8.36
C ILE A 165 0.63 -8.10 -7.61
N TRP A 166 0.78 -8.06 -6.27
CA TRP A 166 0.81 -9.28 -5.44
C TRP A 166 -0.43 -10.14 -5.69
N SER A 167 -1.61 -9.53 -5.68
CA SER A 167 -2.87 -10.26 -5.90
C SER A 167 -2.95 -10.87 -7.30
N LEU A 168 -2.40 -10.22 -8.32
CA LEU A 168 -2.31 -10.80 -9.67
C LEU A 168 -1.40 -12.04 -9.73
N VAL A 169 -0.31 -12.08 -8.96
CA VAL A 169 0.53 -13.29 -8.82
C VAL A 169 -0.29 -14.41 -8.16
N GLN A 170 -0.98 -14.09 -7.07
CA GLN A 170 -1.81 -15.06 -6.35
C GLN A 170 -2.99 -15.55 -7.21
N TYR A 171 -3.54 -14.70 -8.07
CA TYR A 171 -4.62 -15.07 -8.99
C TYR A 171 -4.21 -16.22 -9.93
N GLU A 172 -2.93 -16.33 -10.26
CA GLU A 172 -2.43 -17.46 -11.05
C GLU A 172 -2.14 -18.69 -10.19
N HIS A 173 -1.47 -18.52 -9.05
CA HIS A 173 -0.80 -19.62 -8.34
C HIS A 173 -1.46 -20.08 -7.04
N SER A 174 -2.39 -19.32 -6.49
CA SER A 174 -2.97 -19.62 -5.17
C SER A 174 -4.13 -20.63 -5.27
N ASP A 175 -4.13 -21.60 -4.36
CA ASP A 175 -5.24 -22.54 -4.16
C ASP A 175 -6.22 -22.08 -3.06
N ILE A 176 -5.99 -20.89 -2.47
CA ILE A 176 -6.85 -20.33 -1.42
C ILE A 176 -8.18 -19.88 -2.05
N ASP A 177 -9.29 -20.21 -1.39
CA ASP A 177 -10.64 -19.76 -1.75
C ASP A 177 -10.84 -18.27 -1.46
N PHE A 178 -10.26 -17.43 -2.34
CA PHE A 178 -10.33 -15.98 -2.31
C PHE A 178 -10.25 -15.44 -3.74
N ASP A 179 -11.08 -14.45 -4.10
CA ASP A 179 -11.05 -13.87 -5.44
C ASP A 179 -9.91 -12.85 -5.58
N PHE A 180 -8.69 -13.36 -5.77
CA PHE A 180 -7.49 -12.56 -6.02
C PHE A 180 -7.60 -11.69 -7.28
N GLY A 181 -8.36 -12.12 -8.29
CA GLY A 181 -8.62 -11.30 -9.47
C GLY A 181 -9.42 -10.05 -9.12
N ARG A 182 -10.44 -10.21 -8.26
CA ARG A 182 -11.26 -9.09 -7.78
C ARG A 182 -10.49 -8.17 -6.87
N TYR A 183 -9.69 -8.72 -5.97
CA TYR A 183 -8.85 -7.91 -5.10
C TYR A 183 -7.86 -7.05 -5.90
N ALA A 184 -7.21 -7.64 -6.92
CA ALA A 184 -6.34 -6.90 -7.83
C ALA A 184 -7.07 -5.74 -8.53
N GLU A 185 -8.29 -5.97 -9.01
CA GLU A 185 -9.14 -4.93 -9.63
C GLU A 185 -9.40 -3.80 -8.65
N ILE A 186 -9.80 -4.10 -7.42
CA ILE A 186 -10.11 -3.07 -6.43
C ILE A 186 -8.87 -2.19 -6.15
N ARG A 187 -7.71 -2.82 -5.91
CA ARG A 187 -6.47 -2.11 -5.58
C ARG A 187 -5.95 -1.29 -6.76
N LEU A 188 -5.82 -1.91 -7.94
CA LEU A 188 -5.25 -1.23 -9.11
C LEU A 188 -6.19 -0.19 -9.70
N ASN A 189 -7.52 -0.42 -9.70
CA ASN A 189 -8.46 0.62 -10.15
C ASN A 189 -8.38 1.84 -9.24
N ARG A 190 -8.26 1.64 -7.92
CA ARG A 190 -8.09 2.76 -6.99
C ARG A 190 -6.80 3.53 -7.25
N TYR A 191 -5.69 2.82 -7.54
CA TYR A 191 -4.47 3.46 -8.03
C TYR A 191 -4.74 4.32 -9.27
N PHE A 192 -5.39 3.78 -10.31
CA PHE A 192 -5.67 4.51 -11.55
C PHE A 192 -6.61 5.71 -11.37
N GLU A 193 -7.58 5.63 -10.45
CA GLU A 193 -8.47 6.75 -10.09
C GLU A 193 -7.72 7.91 -9.44
N LEU A 194 -6.75 7.62 -8.58
CA LEU A 194 -6.08 8.62 -7.74
C LEU A 194 -4.80 9.19 -8.38
N LYS A 195 -4.11 8.43 -9.22
CA LYS A 195 -2.74 8.75 -9.66
C LYS A 195 -2.60 10.13 -10.29
N ASP A 196 -3.52 10.55 -11.15
CA ASP A 196 -3.38 11.81 -11.88
C ASP A 196 -3.61 13.02 -10.96
N LYS A 197 -4.50 12.89 -9.98
CA LYS A 197 -4.73 13.92 -8.95
C LYS A 197 -3.49 14.09 -8.08
N ILE A 198 -2.92 12.98 -7.61
CA ILE A 198 -1.76 12.99 -6.72
C ILE A 198 -0.51 13.44 -7.46
N PHE A 199 -0.22 12.91 -8.65
CA PHE A 199 0.95 13.34 -9.42
C PHE A 199 0.91 14.82 -9.81
N LYS A 200 -0.27 15.39 -10.04
CA LYS A 200 -0.42 16.84 -10.29
C LYS A 200 -0.07 17.70 -9.06
N GLN A 201 -0.19 17.16 -7.85
CA GLN A 201 0.23 17.85 -6.63
C GLN A 201 1.76 17.81 -6.44
N LEU A 202 2.47 16.91 -7.14
CA LEU A 202 3.93 16.77 -7.09
C LEU A 202 4.68 17.61 -8.14
N SER A 203 4.00 18.00 -9.21
CA SER A 203 4.55 18.81 -10.32
C SER A 203 4.48 20.31 -10.06
#